data_AF-A0A2G9YE36-F1
#
_entry.id   AF-A0A2G9YE36-F1
#
_cell.length_a   1.000
_cell.length_b   1.000
_cell.length_c   1.000
_cell.angle_alpha   90.00
_cell.angle_beta   90.00
_cell.angle_gamma   90.00
#
_symmetry.space_group_name_H-M   'P 1'
#
loop_
_entity.id
_entity.type
_entity.pdbx_description
1 polymer ?
#
loop_
_entity_poly.entity_id
_entity_poly.type
_entity_poly.pdbx_seq_one_letter_code
_entity_poly.pdbx_strand_id
1 'polypeptide(L)'
;MLLNYNNKKSELEILQGTKKAVLCPISEKPSPNKLIQGDNLEILKTLLKDYTLKGKVDIVYIDPPFATNGNFKISEHRANTISKCNGDEIAYSDTLVGAGFLEFLRERLIFLRELMSDRASIYLHIDYKIGHYVKIIMDEIFGKKNFRNDITRIKCNPKNFQRKAYGNIKDLILFYSKSDNLTWNDPKISFTKEDIEKLFKKVDKNGRKYTTIPLHAPGETVNGKTGQEWRNIKPPKGRHWRSEPALLEKLDREGLIEWSATGVPRKKIYADEKKEGKKIQDIWEFKDPQYPLYPTEKNLNLLKTIIQASSNKGDLVLDCFCGSGTTLIAAQELERNWIGIDKSEHAIKVTKKRLTQIPINIFTGNVEYNFLIQEDPSRKNKISLKHQTLPQTADV
;
A
#
# COMPACT_ATOMS: atom_id res chain seq x y z
N MET A 1 16.90 -18.20 -2.37
CA MET A 1 16.17 -18.67 -1.17
C MET A 1 14.75 -18.86 -1.63
N LEU A 2 14.27 -20.09 -1.55
CA LEU A 2 12.93 -20.52 -1.91
C LEU A 2 12.35 -21.17 -0.65
N LEU A 3 11.08 -20.92 -0.38
CA LEU A 3 10.37 -21.56 0.73
C LEU A 3 9.68 -22.82 0.20
N ASN A 4 9.98 -23.98 0.77
CA ASN A 4 9.32 -25.23 0.43
C ASN A 4 8.36 -25.64 1.55
N TYR A 5 7.18 -26.14 1.17
CA TYR A 5 6.16 -26.63 2.10
C TYR A 5 5.21 -27.59 1.38
N ASN A 6 4.50 -28.42 2.15
CA ASN A 6 3.58 -29.41 1.62
C ASN A 6 2.45 -28.75 0.82
N ASN A 7 2.04 -29.37 -0.28
CA ASN A 7 0.98 -28.92 -1.20
C ASN A 7 1.27 -27.59 -1.93
N LYS A 8 2.54 -27.16 -2.00
CA LYS A 8 2.93 -26.04 -2.85
C LYS A 8 2.72 -26.41 -4.32
N LYS A 9 1.78 -25.75 -4.99
CA LYS A 9 1.41 -26.04 -6.37
C LYS A 9 2.45 -25.51 -7.35
N SER A 10 2.47 -26.00 -8.58
CA SER A 10 3.23 -25.29 -9.62
C SER A 10 2.50 -24.00 -10.04
N GLU A 11 3.21 -23.01 -10.56
CA GLU A 11 2.57 -21.79 -11.08
C GLU A 11 1.60 -22.11 -12.23
N LEU A 12 1.98 -23.06 -13.09
CA LEU A 12 1.15 -23.55 -14.20
C LEU A 12 -0.14 -24.20 -13.69
N GLU A 13 -0.06 -25.02 -12.64
CA GLU A 13 -1.22 -25.65 -12.00
C GLU A 13 -2.19 -24.60 -11.44
N ILE A 14 -1.68 -23.52 -10.84
CA ILE A 14 -2.52 -22.42 -10.33
C ILE A 14 -3.21 -21.70 -11.50
N LEU A 15 -2.43 -21.24 -12.48
CA LEU A 15 -2.95 -20.45 -13.60
C LEU A 15 -3.99 -21.23 -14.42
N GLN A 16 -3.77 -22.53 -14.65
CA GLN A 16 -4.66 -23.38 -15.44
C GLN A 16 -5.80 -23.97 -14.60
N GLY A 17 -5.52 -24.42 -13.38
CA GLY A 17 -6.45 -25.16 -12.52
C GLY A 17 -7.45 -24.31 -11.74
N THR A 18 -7.18 -23.03 -11.48
CA THR A 18 -8.17 -22.14 -10.83
C THR A 18 -9.43 -21.99 -11.70
N LYS A 19 -10.63 -22.00 -11.13
CA LYS A 19 -11.87 -21.80 -11.90
C LYS A 19 -12.09 -20.32 -12.21
N LYS A 20 -12.83 -20.02 -13.28
CA LYS A 20 -13.29 -18.66 -13.55
C LYS A 20 -14.59 -18.40 -12.79
N ALA A 21 -14.68 -17.24 -12.16
CA ALA A 21 -15.95 -16.74 -11.62
C ALA A 21 -16.88 -16.33 -12.78
N VAL A 22 -18.15 -16.71 -12.69
CA VAL A 22 -19.22 -16.15 -13.53
C VAL A 22 -19.74 -14.90 -12.83
N LEU A 23 -19.61 -13.74 -13.49
CA LEU A 23 -19.96 -12.44 -12.91
C LEU A 23 -21.27 -11.93 -13.50
N CYS A 24 -22.25 -11.68 -12.63
CA CYS A 24 -23.53 -11.07 -13.00
C CYS A 24 -23.52 -9.58 -12.63
N PRO A 25 -23.75 -8.67 -13.59
CA PRO A 25 -23.92 -7.26 -13.30
C PRO A 25 -25.25 -7.00 -12.60
N ILE A 26 -25.20 -6.25 -11.50
CA ILE A 26 -26.39 -5.78 -10.76
C ILE A 26 -26.67 -4.32 -11.09
N SER A 27 -25.64 -3.55 -11.44
CA SER A 27 -25.77 -2.20 -11.98
C SER A 27 -24.78 -2.01 -13.11
N GLU A 28 -25.26 -1.78 -14.31
CA GLU A 28 -24.44 -1.43 -15.47
C GLU A 28 -24.38 0.08 -15.59
N LYS A 29 -23.30 0.66 -15.07
CA LYS A 29 -22.95 2.05 -15.36
C LYS A 29 -21.67 2.03 -16.19
N PRO A 30 -21.57 2.79 -17.30
CA PRO A 30 -20.35 2.85 -18.08
C PRO A 30 -19.24 3.53 -17.25
N SER A 31 -18.53 2.72 -16.47
CA SER A 31 -17.49 3.17 -15.56
C SER A 31 -16.30 2.20 -15.58
N PRO A 32 -15.06 2.72 -15.58
CA PRO A 32 -13.86 1.90 -15.40
C PRO A 32 -13.86 1.20 -14.03
N ASN A 33 -14.49 1.81 -13.03
CA ASN A 33 -14.51 1.34 -11.64
C ASN A 33 -15.40 0.11 -11.46
N LYS A 34 -14.95 -0.85 -10.64
CA LYS A 34 -15.67 -2.11 -10.39
C LYS A 34 -15.64 -2.47 -8.91
N LEU A 35 -16.81 -2.74 -8.34
CA LEU A 35 -16.95 -3.38 -7.04
C LEU A 35 -17.51 -4.78 -7.28
N ILE A 36 -16.77 -5.81 -6.88
CA ILE A 36 -17.08 -7.21 -7.20
C ILE A 36 -17.26 -8.01 -5.90
N GLN A 37 -18.44 -8.60 -5.73
CA GLN A 37 -18.71 -9.50 -4.61
C GLN A 37 -18.43 -10.95 -5.00
N GLY A 38 -17.49 -11.63 -4.34
CA GLY A 38 -17.23 -13.06 -4.57
C GLY A 38 -15.85 -13.54 -4.11
N ASP A 39 -15.46 -14.73 -4.57
CA ASP A 39 -14.14 -15.30 -4.30
C ASP A 39 -13.06 -14.60 -5.12
N ASN A 40 -12.15 -13.93 -4.44
CA ASN A 40 -11.13 -13.12 -5.10
C ASN A 40 -10.18 -13.94 -5.99
N LEU A 41 -9.92 -15.23 -5.72
CA LEU A 41 -9.02 -16.02 -6.56
C LEU A 41 -9.65 -16.30 -7.93
N GLU A 42 -10.90 -16.74 -7.94
CA GLU A 42 -11.63 -17.01 -9.18
C GLU A 42 -11.91 -15.73 -9.97
N ILE A 43 -12.22 -14.63 -9.26
CA ILE A 43 -12.43 -13.32 -9.86
C ILE A 43 -11.14 -12.79 -10.49
N LEU A 44 -9.99 -12.90 -9.83
CA LEU A 44 -8.70 -12.48 -10.39
C LEU A 44 -8.42 -13.23 -11.72
N LYS A 45 -8.75 -14.53 -11.80
CA LYS A 45 -8.65 -15.29 -13.05
C LYS A 45 -9.60 -14.77 -14.12
N THR A 46 -10.86 -14.47 -13.78
CA THR A 46 -11.84 -13.89 -14.70
C THR A 46 -11.39 -12.51 -15.19
N LEU A 47 -10.87 -11.65 -14.31
CA LEU A 47 -10.33 -10.34 -14.69
C LEU A 47 -9.16 -10.46 -15.67
N LEU A 48 -8.29 -11.46 -15.45
CA LEU A 48 -7.15 -11.73 -16.32
C LEU A 48 -7.57 -12.20 -17.72
N LYS A 49 -8.59 -13.07 -17.81
CA LYS A 49 -8.97 -13.74 -19.07
C LYS A 49 -10.08 -13.03 -19.84
N ASP A 50 -11.12 -12.58 -19.14
CA ASP A 50 -12.37 -12.14 -19.77
C ASP A 50 -12.47 -10.60 -19.81
N TYR A 51 -11.76 -9.89 -18.93
CA TYR A 51 -11.75 -8.41 -18.88
C TYR A 51 -10.52 -7.78 -19.53
N THR A 52 -9.64 -8.57 -20.16
CA THR A 52 -8.40 -8.12 -20.82
C THR A 52 -7.49 -7.26 -19.93
N LEU A 53 -7.46 -7.50 -18.62
CA LEU A 53 -6.69 -6.70 -17.65
C LEU A 53 -5.24 -7.17 -17.46
N LYS A 54 -4.78 -8.15 -18.24
CA LYS A 54 -3.38 -8.58 -18.22
C LYS A 54 -2.47 -7.37 -18.48
N GLY A 55 -1.54 -7.10 -17.56
CA GLY A 55 -0.60 -5.99 -17.70
C GLY A 55 -1.19 -4.58 -17.60
N LYS A 56 -2.37 -4.40 -17.01
CA LYS A 56 -3.08 -3.10 -16.97
C LYS A 56 -3.27 -2.49 -15.58
N VAL A 57 -2.96 -3.21 -14.51
CA VAL A 57 -3.12 -2.71 -13.13
C VAL A 57 -1.84 -1.98 -12.71
N ASP A 58 -1.92 -0.70 -12.35
CA ASP A 58 -0.74 0.11 -12.00
C ASP A 58 -0.43 0.08 -10.49
N ILE A 59 -1.44 -0.12 -9.64
CA ILE A 59 -1.20 -0.34 -8.20
C ILE A 59 -2.02 -1.51 -7.70
N VAL A 60 -1.37 -2.35 -6.89
CA VAL A 60 -2.05 -3.31 -6.02
C VAL A 60 -1.79 -2.94 -4.57
N TYR A 61 -2.85 -2.76 -3.78
CA TYR A 61 -2.75 -2.75 -2.32
C TYR A 61 -3.61 -3.89 -1.79
N ILE A 62 -3.04 -4.72 -0.92
CA ILE A 62 -3.77 -5.82 -0.28
C ILE A 62 -3.45 -5.88 1.21
N ASP A 63 -4.50 -6.11 2.01
CA ASP A 63 -4.43 -6.37 3.44
C ASP A 63 -5.14 -7.72 3.70
N PRO A 64 -4.48 -8.86 3.40
CA PRO A 64 -5.08 -10.17 3.62
C PRO A 64 -5.35 -10.40 5.13
N PRO A 65 -6.30 -11.29 5.48
CA PRO A 65 -6.58 -11.63 6.88
C PRO A 65 -5.31 -12.17 7.57
N PHE A 66 -5.14 -11.82 8.85
CA PHE A 66 -3.86 -11.95 9.56
C PHE A 66 -3.53 -13.35 10.12
N ALA A 67 -4.09 -14.46 9.63
CA ALA A 67 -3.82 -15.82 10.14
C ALA A 67 -3.76 -15.91 11.69
N THR A 68 -4.58 -15.10 12.37
CA THR A 68 -4.49 -14.79 13.81
C THR A 68 -5.23 -15.79 14.69
N ASN A 69 -5.84 -16.83 14.10
CA ASN A 69 -6.65 -17.83 14.79
C ASN A 69 -7.82 -17.21 15.58
N GLY A 70 -8.64 -16.39 14.89
CA GLY A 70 -9.80 -15.72 15.48
C GLY A 70 -10.98 -15.61 14.51
N ASN A 71 -12.20 -15.78 15.04
CA ASN A 71 -13.44 -15.43 14.34
C ASN A 71 -13.69 -13.93 14.56
N PHE A 72 -13.60 -13.12 13.50
CA PHE A 72 -13.98 -11.71 13.58
C PHE A 72 -15.50 -11.62 13.46
N LYS A 73 -16.16 -11.04 14.45
CA LYS A 73 -17.62 -10.89 14.49
C LYS A 73 -18.02 -9.42 14.55
N ILE A 74 -19.19 -9.09 14.01
CA ILE A 74 -19.75 -7.74 14.01
C ILE A 74 -21.01 -7.74 14.89
N SER A 75 -21.16 -6.71 15.71
CA SER A 75 -22.39 -6.40 16.45
C SER A 75 -23.03 -5.14 15.87
N GLU A 76 -24.36 -4.98 15.97
CA GLU A 76 -25.11 -3.80 15.48
C GLU A 76 -24.61 -2.46 16.06
N HIS A 77 -23.85 -2.49 17.16
CA HIS A 77 -23.42 -1.29 17.89
C HIS A 77 -21.90 -1.08 17.94
N ARG A 78 -21.07 -2.07 17.58
CA ARG A 78 -19.59 -1.96 17.54
C ARG A 78 -18.97 -2.89 16.49
N ALA A 79 -18.13 -2.32 15.62
CA ALA A 79 -17.35 -3.05 14.61
C ALA A 79 -15.99 -3.57 15.13
N ASN A 80 -15.62 -3.27 16.38
CA ASN A 80 -14.37 -3.72 16.99
C ASN A 80 -14.66 -4.26 18.38
N THR A 81 -14.48 -5.57 18.60
CA THR A 81 -13.53 -6.05 19.62
C THR A 81 -13.36 -7.56 19.55
N ILE A 82 -12.15 -8.00 19.90
CA ILE A 82 -11.78 -9.35 20.34
C ILE A 82 -12.62 -9.81 21.57
N SER A 83 -13.53 -8.97 22.09
CA SER A 83 -14.45 -9.29 23.18
C SER A 83 -15.72 -9.92 22.62
N LYS A 84 -16.03 -11.11 23.13
CA LYS A 84 -17.18 -11.93 22.77
C LYS A 84 -18.46 -11.35 23.40
N CYS A 85 -19.48 -11.07 22.60
CA CYS A 85 -20.87 -11.02 23.06
C CYS A 85 -21.65 -12.22 22.50
N ASN A 86 -22.56 -12.79 23.30
CA ASN A 86 -23.47 -13.84 22.82
C ASN A 86 -24.50 -13.21 21.87
N GLY A 87 -24.37 -13.46 20.56
CA GLY A 87 -25.28 -12.96 19.52
C GLY A 87 -24.61 -12.46 18.23
N ASP A 88 -23.28 -12.27 18.22
CA ASP A 88 -22.62 -11.60 17.09
C ASP A 88 -22.51 -12.48 15.81
N GLU A 89 -22.69 -11.85 14.63
CA GLU A 89 -22.56 -12.45 13.29
C GLU A 89 -21.08 -12.56 12.87
N ILE A 90 -20.68 -13.66 12.21
CA ILE A 90 -19.29 -13.90 11.76
C ILE A 90 -19.02 -13.08 10.49
N ALA A 91 -18.06 -12.15 10.55
CA ALA A 91 -17.63 -11.31 9.43
C ALA A 91 -16.65 -12.03 8.49
N TYR A 92 -15.70 -12.80 9.04
CA TYR A 92 -14.81 -13.72 8.32
C TYR A 92 -14.14 -14.71 9.31
N SER A 93 -13.76 -15.91 8.83
CA SER A 93 -13.11 -16.96 9.62
C SER A 93 -11.64 -17.13 9.20
N ASP A 94 -10.72 -16.88 10.12
CA ASP A 94 -9.27 -16.87 9.89
C ASP A 94 -8.63 -18.20 10.36
N THR A 95 -8.95 -19.30 9.67
CA THR A 95 -8.53 -20.68 10.02
C THR A 95 -7.28 -21.17 9.29
N LEU A 96 -6.81 -20.42 8.28
CA LEU A 96 -5.61 -20.77 7.51
C LEU A 96 -4.36 -20.37 8.30
N VAL A 97 -3.54 -21.36 8.66
CA VAL A 97 -2.28 -21.14 9.41
C VAL A 97 -1.12 -21.81 8.69
N GLY A 98 0.08 -21.26 8.83
CA GLY A 98 1.30 -21.84 8.27
C GLY A 98 1.27 -21.98 6.74
N ALA A 99 1.60 -23.17 6.23
CA ALA A 99 1.72 -23.43 4.79
C ALA A 99 0.43 -23.17 3.99
N GLY A 100 -0.75 -23.46 4.57
CA GLY A 100 -2.03 -23.24 3.90
C GLY A 100 -2.30 -21.76 3.64
N PHE A 101 -1.99 -20.89 4.60
CA PHE A 101 -2.09 -19.44 4.42
C PHE A 101 -1.11 -18.91 3.37
N LEU A 102 0.13 -19.43 3.39
CA LEU A 102 1.14 -19.04 2.41
C LEU A 102 0.70 -19.41 0.99
N GLU A 103 0.17 -20.62 0.77
CA GLU A 103 -0.32 -21.01 -0.56
C GLU A 103 -1.56 -20.22 -0.97
N PHE A 104 -2.49 -19.98 -0.04
CA PHE A 104 -3.66 -19.11 -0.27
C PHE A 104 -3.24 -17.72 -0.79
N LEU A 105 -2.22 -17.13 -0.19
CA LEU A 105 -1.70 -15.83 -0.62
C LEU A 105 -0.91 -15.96 -1.93
N ARG A 106 -0.08 -17.00 -2.07
CA ARG A 106 0.76 -17.26 -3.25
C ARG A 106 -0.07 -17.38 -4.52
N GLU A 107 -1.17 -18.13 -4.48
CA GLU A 107 -2.11 -18.28 -5.59
C GLU A 107 -2.61 -16.93 -6.11
N ARG A 108 -3.00 -16.04 -5.20
CA ARG A 108 -3.49 -14.69 -5.53
C ARG A 108 -2.39 -13.79 -6.05
N LEU A 109 -1.22 -13.81 -5.41
CA LEU A 109 -0.06 -13.02 -5.81
C LEU A 109 0.41 -13.35 -7.23
N ILE A 110 0.31 -14.61 -7.66
CA ILE A 110 0.61 -15.02 -9.05
C ILE A 110 -0.35 -14.33 -10.02
N PHE A 111 -1.67 -14.36 -9.77
CA PHE A 111 -2.63 -13.66 -10.64
C PHE A 111 -2.45 -12.14 -10.62
N LEU A 112 -2.20 -11.56 -9.45
CA LEU A 112 -1.91 -10.14 -9.31
C LEU A 112 -0.69 -9.74 -10.13
N ARG A 113 0.39 -10.54 -10.08
CA ARG A 113 1.59 -10.33 -10.90
C ARG A 113 1.27 -10.31 -12.39
N GLU A 114 0.35 -11.15 -12.88
CA GLU A 114 -0.05 -11.17 -14.30
C GLU A 114 -0.94 -9.98 -14.69
N LEU A 115 -1.74 -9.46 -13.76
CA LEU A 115 -2.59 -8.28 -13.97
C LEU A 115 -1.79 -6.97 -13.93
N MET A 116 -0.69 -6.93 -13.17
CA MET A 116 0.16 -5.76 -12.99
C MET A 116 0.84 -5.32 -14.29
N SER A 117 0.74 -4.01 -14.60
CA SER A 117 1.50 -3.36 -15.67
C SER A 117 3.00 -3.32 -15.35
N ASP A 118 3.84 -3.07 -16.34
CA ASP A 118 5.30 -3.00 -16.11
C ASP A 118 5.70 -1.86 -15.17
N ARG A 119 4.87 -0.82 -15.07
CA ARG A 119 5.08 0.32 -14.17
C ARG A 119 4.55 0.10 -12.76
N ALA A 120 3.93 -1.06 -12.52
CA ALA A 120 3.10 -1.25 -11.36
C ALA A 120 3.88 -1.51 -10.07
N SER A 121 3.24 -1.12 -8.97
CA SER A 121 3.69 -1.37 -7.61
C SER A 121 2.69 -2.21 -6.84
N ILE A 122 3.17 -3.11 -5.98
CA ILE A 122 2.35 -3.87 -5.03
C ILE A 122 2.78 -3.58 -3.60
N TYR A 123 1.78 -3.30 -2.76
CA TYR A 123 1.90 -3.08 -1.33
C TYR A 123 1.10 -4.14 -0.60
N LEU A 124 1.78 -4.96 0.21
CA LEU A 124 1.17 -6.03 0.98
C LEU A 124 1.32 -5.74 2.47
N HIS A 125 0.20 -5.44 3.12
CA HIS A 125 0.14 -5.15 4.55
C HIS A 125 0.00 -6.46 5.33
N ILE A 126 0.90 -6.68 6.29
CA ILE A 126 0.95 -7.92 7.08
C ILE A 126 1.54 -7.68 8.48
N ASP A 127 1.35 -8.63 9.39
CA ASP A 127 2.00 -8.57 10.70
C ASP A 127 3.40 -9.19 10.69
N TYR A 128 4.15 -8.95 11.76
CA TYR A 128 5.53 -9.43 11.88
C TYR A 128 5.63 -10.96 12.06
N LYS A 129 4.54 -11.66 12.43
CA LYS A 129 4.58 -13.10 12.72
C LYS A 129 4.72 -13.91 11.44
N ILE A 130 4.02 -13.51 10.39
CA ILE A 130 4.05 -14.20 9.09
C ILE A 130 4.79 -13.39 8.01
N GLY A 131 5.01 -12.09 8.20
CA GLY A 131 5.56 -11.18 7.19
C GLY A 131 6.90 -11.61 6.59
N HIS A 132 7.78 -12.25 7.37
CA HIS A 132 9.06 -12.75 6.86
C HIS A 132 8.89 -13.93 5.89
N TYR A 133 7.92 -14.81 6.12
CA TYR A 133 7.62 -15.90 5.20
C TYR A 133 6.95 -15.38 3.93
N VAL A 134 6.01 -14.43 4.08
CA VAL A 134 5.37 -13.74 2.95
C VAL A 134 6.41 -13.02 2.09
N LYS A 135 7.43 -12.40 2.70
CA LYS A 135 8.53 -11.77 1.98
C LYS A 135 9.29 -12.74 1.08
N ILE A 136 9.57 -13.96 1.55
CA ILE A 136 10.23 -14.99 0.74
C ILE A 136 9.32 -15.42 -0.44
N ILE A 137 8.01 -15.50 -0.22
CA ILE A 137 7.03 -15.79 -1.28
C ILE A 137 6.97 -14.67 -2.31
N MET A 138 6.99 -13.41 -1.88
CA MET A 138 7.03 -12.27 -2.79
C MET A 138 8.37 -12.21 -3.55
N ASP A 139 9.50 -12.57 -2.93
CA ASP A 139 10.78 -12.71 -3.62
C ASP A 139 10.76 -13.76 -4.73
N GLU A 140 10.05 -14.87 -4.53
CA GLU A 140 9.85 -15.91 -5.54
C GLU A 140 8.98 -15.42 -6.70
N ILE A 141 7.87 -14.73 -6.41
CA ILE A 141 6.89 -14.32 -7.42
C ILE A 141 7.37 -13.10 -8.22
N PHE A 142 7.80 -12.05 -7.53
CA PHE A 142 8.15 -10.76 -8.13
C PHE A 142 9.65 -10.64 -8.42
N GLY A 143 10.47 -11.51 -7.84
CA GLY A 143 11.92 -11.46 -7.96
C GLY A 143 12.56 -10.54 -6.91
N LYS A 144 13.63 -11.03 -6.28
CA LYS A 144 14.39 -10.29 -5.25
C LYS A 144 14.85 -8.90 -5.67
N LYS A 145 15.25 -8.73 -6.93
CA LYS A 145 15.71 -7.46 -7.49
C LYS A 145 14.61 -6.38 -7.51
N ASN A 146 13.35 -6.81 -7.50
CA ASN A 146 12.19 -5.93 -7.56
C ASN A 146 11.63 -5.59 -6.17
N PHE A 147 12.26 -6.09 -5.10
CA PHE A 147 11.98 -5.62 -3.75
C PHE A 147 12.43 -4.16 -3.60
N ARG A 148 11.55 -3.30 -3.11
CA ARG A 148 11.82 -1.87 -2.98
C ARG A 148 12.00 -1.45 -1.54
N ASN A 149 11.12 -1.88 -0.65
CA ASN A 149 11.23 -1.55 0.77
C ASN A 149 10.34 -2.43 1.67
N ASP A 150 10.66 -2.50 2.96
CA ASP A 150 9.80 -3.00 4.02
C ASP A 150 9.40 -1.88 4.98
N ILE A 151 8.23 -1.30 4.74
CA ILE A 151 7.76 -0.12 5.46
C ILE A 151 7.21 -0.57 6.82
N THR A 152 7.75 0.01 7.89
CA THR A 152 7.25 -0.15 9.25
C THR A 152 6.17 0.88 9.53
N ARG A 153 4.97 0.42 9.89
CA ARG A 153 3.90 1.31 10.33
C ARG A 153 3.70 1.17 11.85
N ILE A 154 3.67 2.31 12.54
CA ILE A 154 3.34 2.42 13.97
C ILE A 154 1.81 2.48 14.10
N LYS A 155 1.21 1.36 14.50
CA LYS A 155 -0.24 1.15 14.52
C LYS A 155 -0.91 1.58 15.83
N CYS A 156 -0.17 1.64 16.94
CA CYS A 156 -0.73 1.99 18.23
C CYS A 156 0.30 2.62 19.18
N ASN A 157 -0.20 3.21 20.26
CA ASN A 157 0.65 3.72 21.34
C ASN A 157 1.34 2.57 22.08
N PRO A 158 2.54 2.80 22.65
CA PRO A 158 3.19 1.85 23.54
C PRO A 158 2.26 1.35 24.64
N LYS A 159 2.28 0.04 24.88
CA LYS A 159 1.51 -0.61 25.95
C LYS A 159 2.48 -1.28 26.92
N ASN A 160 2.39 -0.93 28.20
CA ASN A 160 3.31 -1.37 29.25
C ASN A 160 2.83 -2.65 29.94
N PHE A 161 2.44 -3.66 29.17
CA PHE A 161 2.06 -4.95 29.74
C PHE A 161 3.30 -5.74 30.18
N GLN A 162 3.23 -6.37 31.35
CA GLN A 162 4.26 -7.27 31.84
C GLN A 162 4.36 -8.50 30.92
N ARG A 163 5.48 -8.65 30.22
CA ARG A 163 5.74 -9.78 29.31
C ARG A 163 7.25 -9.99 29.11
N LYS A 164 7.66 -11.22 28.80
CA LYS A 164 9.05 -11.55 28.45
C LYS A 164 9.38 -11.26 26.97
N ALA A 165 9.10 -10.04 26.50
CA ALA A 165 9.36 -9.62 25.13
C ALA A 165 9.21 -8.09 24.97
N TYR A 166 9.89 -7.47 24.00
CA TYR A 166 9.72 -6.05 23.67
C TYR A 166 8.31 -5.73 23.17
N GLY A 167 7.67 -4.65 23.62
CA GLY A 167 6.32 -4.27 23.15
C GLY A 167 6.20 -4.23 21.61
N ASN A 168 5.08 -4.71 21.07
CA ASN A 168 4.79 -4.62 19.63
C ASN A 168 3.80 -3.49 19.37
N ILE A 169 4.29 -2.40 18.77
CA ILE A 169 3.47 -1.26 18.33
C ILE A 169 3.39 -1.13 16.82
N LYS A 170 3.94 -2.11 16.08
CA LYS A 170 4.12 -2.01 14.64
C LYS A 170 3.59 -3.19 13.85
N ASP A 171 3.27 -2.92 12.59
CA ASP A 171 3.03 -3.87 11.50
C ASP A 171 3.98 -3.55 10.33
N LEU A 172 3.86 -4.33 9.25
CA LEU A 172 4.77 -4.33 8.11
C LEU A 172 3.99 -4.15 6.81
N ILE A 173 4.51 -3.31 5.90
CA ILE A 173 4.02 -3.21 4.53
C ILE A 173 5.17 -3.54 3.60
N LEU A 174 5.06 -4.65 2.87
CA LEU A 174 6.04 -5.06 1.88
C LEU A 174 5.76 -4.34 0.56
N PHE A 175 6.78 -3.64 0.04
CA PHE A 175 6.70 -2.89 -1.21
C PHE A 175 7.58 -3.55 -2.28
N TYR A 176 6.95 -3.98 -3.35
CA TYR A 176 7.58 -4.49 -4.57
C TYR A 176 7.10 -3.73 -5.79
N SER A 177 7.90 -3.72 -6.84
CA SER A 177 7.44 -3.36 -8.18
C SER A 177 7.38 -4.57 -9.10
N LYS A 178 6.68 -4.45 -10.23
CA LYS A 178 6.67 -5.48 -11.28
C LYS A 178 8.00 -5.54 -12.03
N SER A 179 8.58 -4.37 -12.31
CA SER A 179 9.83 -4.19 -13.03
C SER A 179 10.66 -3.04 -12.45
N ASP A 180 11.80 -2.73 -13.06
CA ASP A 180 12.61 -1.55 -12.71
C ASP A 180 12.04 -0.23 -13.25
N ASN A 181 11.03 -0.28 -14.13
CA ASN A 181 10.38 0.89 -14.72
C ASN A 181 9.13 1.33 -13.93
N LEU A 182 9.21 1.38 -12.59
CA LEU A 182 8.06 1.71 -11.75
C LEU A 182 7.69 3.21 -11.80
N THR A 183 6.41 3.52 -11.65
CA THR A 183 5.96 4.88 -11.33
C THR A 183 6.38 5.24 -9.90
N TRP A 184 7.13 6.34 -9.72
CA TRP A 184 7.55 6.85 -8.42
C TRP A 184 7.54 8.38 -8.37
N ASN A 185 6.66 8.94 -7.56
CA ASN A 185 6.42 10.39 -7.47
C ASN A 185 7.18 11.09 -6.30
N ASP A 186 8.18 10.42 -5.71
CA ASP A 186 9.07 10.94 -4.66
C ASP A 186 8.33 11.67 -3.52
N PRO A 187 7.50 10.96 -2.72
CA PRO A 187 6.61 11.59 -1.75
C PRO A 187 7.39 12.35 -0.66
N LYS A 188 6.92 13.57 -0.37
CA LYS A 188 7.51 14.48 0.62
C LYS A 188 6.49 14.90 1.67
N ILE A 189 6.98 15.21 2.87
CA ILE A 189 6.22 15.78 3.97
C ILE A 189 6.86 17.08 4.43
N SER A 190 6.05 18.02 4.86
CA SER A 190 6.51 19.28 5.41
C SER A 190 7.37 19.06 6.66
N PHE A 191 8.34 19.94 6.87
CA PHE A 191 9.10 19.97 8.12
C PHE A 191 8.20 20.43 9.26
N THR A 192 8.21 19.70 10.38
CA THR A 192 7.62 20.19 11.64
C THR A 192 8.55 21.21 12.29
N LYS A 193 8.05 21.97 13.28
CA LYS A 193 8.91 22.86 14.09
C LYS A 193 10.05 22.09 14.76
N GLU A 194 9.75 20.91 15.28
CA GLU A 194 10.71 20.00 15.90
C GLU A 194 11.76 19.50 14.89
N ASP A 195 11.35 19.18 13.66
CA ASP A 195 12.31 18.83 12.61
C ASP A 195 13.27 19.98 12.32
N ILE A 196 12.74 21.21 12.24
CA ILE A 196 13.54 22.40 11.98
C ILE A 196 14.58 22.58 13.10
N GLU A 197 14.16 22.47 14.36
CA GLU A 197 15.05 22.59 15.52
C GLU A 197 16.11 21.48 15.59
N LYS A 198 15.72 20.24 15.28
CA LYS A 198 16.63 19.09 15.31
C LYS A 198 17.65 19.12 14.19
N LEU A 199 17.22 19.47 12.98
CA LEU A 199 18.03 19.36 11.75
C LEU A 199 18.81 20.64 11.44
N PHE A 200 18.24 21.82 11.72
CA PHE A 200 18.80 23.12 11.37
C PHE A 200 19.20 23.90 12.64
N LYS A 201 20.27 23.42 13.28
CA LYS A 201 20.76 23.91 14.58
C LYS A 201 21.49 25.25 14.53
N LYS A 202 21.92 25.68 13.34
CA LYS A 202 22.73 26.89 13.17
C LYS A 202 21.87 28.06 12.73
N VAL A 203 22.26 29.26 13.10
CA VAL A 203 21.58 30.52 12.73
C VAL A 203 22.61 31.42 12.07
N ASP A 204 22.27 32.01 10.93
CA ASP A 204 23.16 32.95 10.25
C ASP A 204 22.99 34.38 10.77
N LYS A 205 23.80 35.31 10.26
CA LYS A 205 23.76 36.73 10.64
C LYS A 205 22.40 37.41 10.43
N ASN A 206 21.56 36.85 9.57
CA ASN A 206 20.23 37.38 9.25
C ASN A 206 19.12 36.66 10.03
N GLY A 207 19.47 35.80 11.00
CA GLY A 207 18.50 35.02 11.78
C GLY A 207 17.96 33.78 11.08
N ARG A 208 18.48 33.39 9.91
CA ARG A 208 17.98 32.22 9.16
C ARG A 208 18.56 30.94 9.74
N LYS A 209 17.70 29.93 9.97
CA LYS A 209 18.11 28.60 10.42
C LYS A 209 18.70 27.78 9.28
N TYR A 210 19.86 27.18 9.49
CA TYR A 210 20.53 26.33 8.51
C TYR A 210 21.23 25.12 9.15
N THR A 211 21.61 24.18 8.28
CA THR A 211 22.50 23.06 8.59
C THR A 211 23.61 23.01 7.55
N THR A 212 24.62 22.15 7.73
CA THR A 212 25.72 22.04 6.77
C THR A 212 25.98 20.62 6.30
N ILE A 213 26.14 20.45 4.99
CA ILE A 213 26.48 19.18 4.35
C ILE A 213 27.92 19.20 3.81
N PRO A 214 28.63 18.06 3.81
CA PRO A 214 29.96 18.00 3.21
C PRO A 214 29.91 18.33 1.72
N LEU A 215 30.91 19.06 1.22
CA LEU A 215 31.04 19.34 -0.21
C LEU A 215 31.55 18.17 -1.04
N HIS A 216 31.90 17.04 -0.42
CA HIS A 216 32.40 15.85 -1.10
C HIS A 216 31.46 14.64 -0.97
N ALA A 217 31.56 13.69 -1.89
CA ALA A 217 30.86 12.40 -1.88
C ALA A 217 31.87 11.23 -2.04
N PRO A 218 31.51 10.00 -1.61
CA PRO A 218 32.34 8.82 -1.84
C PRO A 218 32.62 8.56 -3.33
N GLY A 219 33.79 8.00 -3.63
CA GLY A 219 34.27 7.68 -4.98
C GLY A 219 35.28 8.70 -5.49
N GLU A 220 36.23 8.26 -6.31
CA GLU A 220 37.24 9.14 -6.92
C GLU A 220 36.90 9.40 -8.39
N THR A 221 37.14 10.62 -8.86
CA THR A 221 36.94 10.97 -10.27
C THR A 221 38.30 11.08 -10.94
N VAL A 222 38.59 10.17 -11.89
CA VAL A 222 39.90 10.10 -12.56
C VAL A 222 40.08 11.23 -13.58
N ASN A 223 39.06 11.51 -14.40
CA ASN A 223 39.12 12.47 -15.52
C ASN A 223 37.98 13.52 -15.50
N GLY A 224 37.41 13.80 -14.33
CA GLY A 224 36.27 14.70 -14.20
C GLY A 224 36.56 15.89 -13.30
N LYS A 225 35.90 17.01 -13.59
CA LYS A 225 36.11 18.30 -12.92
C LYS A 225 35.92 18.24 -11.40
N THR A 226 35.12 17.32 -10.90
CA THR A 226 34.86 17.10 -9.46
C THR A 226 36.06 16.53 -8.69
N GLY A 227 37.06 15.98 -9.36
CA GLY A 227 38.32 15.55 -8.75
C GLY A 227 39.38 16.65 -8.67
N GLN A 228 39.12 17.80 -9.28
CA GLN A 228 40.09 18.90 -9.35
C GLN A 228 40.20 19.67 -8.03
N GLU A 229 41.30 20.39 -7.92
CA GLU A 229 41.58 21.26 -6.79
C GLU A 229 40.65 22.48 -6.80
N TRP A 230 40.21 22.89 -5.62
CA TRP A 230 39.46 24.12 -5.41
C TRP A 230 40.08 24.86 -4.23
N ARG A 231 40.55 26.10 -4.45
CA ARG A 231 41.21 26.93 -3.42
C ARG A 231 42.37 26.23 -2.71
N ASN A 232 43.23 25.59 -3.49
CA ASN A 232 44.37 24.80 -3.00
C ASN A 232 44.00 23.59 -2.13
N ILE A 233 42.73 23.15 -2.19
CA ILE A 233 42.21 22.00 -1.45
C ILE A 233 41.72 20.95 -2.46
N LYS A 234 42.21 19.73 -2.29
CA LYS A 234 41.69 18.55 -2.99
C LYS A 234 40.58 17.89 -2.16
N PRO A 235 39.62 17.21 -2.81
CA PRO A 235 38.69 16.38 -2.06
C PRO A 235 39.49 15.31 -1.28
N PRO A 236 38.99 14.85 -0.11
CA PRO A 236 39.68 13.82 0.66
C PRO A 236 39.94 12.56 -0.17
N LYS A 237 40.99 11.81 0.15
CA LYS A 237 41.29 10.52 -0.50
C LYS A 237 40.05 9.61 -0.47
N GLY A 238 39.75 8.95 -1.58
CA GLY A 238 38.55 8.13 -1.77
C GLY A 238 37.27 8.92 -2.06
N ARG A 239 37.37 10.22 -2.31
CA ARG A 239 36.22 11.13 -2.51
C ARG A 239 36.44 12.11 -3.65
N HIS A 240 35.34 12.70 -4.12
CA HIS A 240 35.30 13.79 -5.10
C HIS A 240 34.35 14.88 -4.61
N TRP A 241 34.47 16.10 -5.14
CA TRP A 241 33.53 17.16 -4.87
C TRP A 241 32.14 16.83 -5.43
N ARG A 242 31.08 17.20 -4.71
CA ARG A 242 29.67 17.05 -5.13
C ARG A 242 29.31 17.95 -6.32
N SER A 243 30.17 18.90 -6.66
CA SER A 243 29.99 19.87 -7.74
C SER A 243 31.37 20.30 -8.26
N GLU A 244 31.44 20.76 -9.50
CA GLU A 244 32.70 21.25 -10.07
C GLU A 244 33.22 22.49 -9.33
N PRO A 245 34.54 22.72 -9.24
CA PRO A 245 35.14 23.84 -8.52
C PRO A 245 34.56 25.22 -8.87
N ALA A 246 34.19 25.47 -10.13
CA ALA A 246 33.58 26.73 -10.56
C ALA A 246 32.24 27.00 -9.85
N LEU A 247 31.42 25.96 -9.65
CA LEU A 247 30.17 26.08 -8.91
C LEU A 247 30.42 26.25 -7.41
N LEU A 248 31.44 25.57 -6.86
CA LEU A 248 31.83 25.77 -5.46
C LEU A 248 32.27 27.21 -5.20
N GLU A 249 33.05 27.79 -6.11
CA GLU A 249 33.48 29.19 -6.05
C GLU A 249 32.30 30.16 -6.15
N LYS A 250 31.28 29.84 -6.96
CA LYS A 250 30.04 30.62 -7.00
C LYS A 250 29.29 30.55 -5.66
N LEU A 251 29.12 29.35 -5.09
CA LEU A 251 28.44 29.15 -3.81
C LEU A 251 29.17 29.86 -2.66
N ASP A 252 30.50 29.86 -2.67
CA ASP A 252 31.31 30.53 -1.65
C ASP A 252 31.16 32.05 -1.74
N ARG A 253 31.20 32.62 -2.95
CA ARG A 253 30.92 34.05 -3.20
C ARG A 253 29.51 34.46 -2.76
N GLU A 254 28.53 33.58 -2.91
CA GLU A 254 27.15 33.77 -2.44
C GLU A 254 27.00 33.59 -0.92
N GLY A 255 28.07 33.27 -0.19
CA GLY A 255 28.05 33.04 1.26
C GLY A 255 27.37 31.74 1.68
N LEU A 256 27.15 30.82 0.73
CA LEU A 256 26.50 29.52 0.94
C LEU A 256 27.49 28.44 1.40
N ILE A 257 28.78 28.76 1.52
CA ILE A 257 29.79 27.88 2.13
C ILE A 257 30.11 28.37 3.54
N GLU A 258 30.27 27.42 4.45
CA GLU A 258 30.80 27.61 5.79
C GLU A 258 32.18 26.95 5.86
N TRP A 259 33.17 27.68 6.35
CA TRP A 259 34.53 27.20 6.56
C TRP A 259 34.75 26.92 8.05
N SER A 260 35.28 25.74 8.39
CA SER A 260 35.74 25.46 9.76
C SER A 260 37.02 26.25 10.07
N ALA A 261 37.38 26.36 11.35
CA ALA A 261 38.68 26.90 11.78
C ALA A 261 39.89 26.17 11.16
N THR A 262 39.70 24.91 10.77
CA THR A 262 40.69 24.06 10.11
C THR A 262 40.61 24.08 8.58
N GLY A 263 39.81 24.97 7.98
CA GLY A 263 39.72 25.14 6.53
C GLY A 263 38.89 24.08 5.81
N VAL A 264 37.99 23.36 6.49
CA VAL A 264 37.11 22.36 5.87
C VAL A 264 35.81 23.02 5.41
N PRO A 265 35.53 23.08 4.10
CA PRO A 265 34.34 23.74 3.59
C PRO A 265 33.11 22.83 3.61
N ARG A 266 31.96 23.40 4.00
CA ARG A 266 30.65 22.72 4.01
C ARG A 266 29.59 23.62 3.39
N LYS A 267 28.65 23.04 2.64
CA LYS A 267 27.53 23.80 2.05
C LYS A 267 26.45 24.04 3.11
N LYS A 268 26.04 25.29 3.28
CA LYS A 268 24.86 25.69 4.05
C LYS A 268 23.59 25.24 3.33
N ILE A 269 22.66 24.69 4.09
CA ILE A 269 21.32 24.30 3.64
C ILE A 269 20.33 24.97 4.57
N TYR A 270 19.58 25.93 4.04
CA TYR A 270 18.63 26.71 4.82
C TYR A 270 17.27 26.03 4.95
N ALA A 271 16.61 26.22 6.10
CA ALA A 271 15.32 25.60 6.39
C ALA A 271 14.18 26.19 5.54
N ASP A 272 14.19 27.51 5.32
CA ASP A 272 13.19 28.26 4.56
C ASP A 272 13.26 27.98 3.04
N GLU A 273 14.41 27.55 2.52
CA GLU A 273 14.59 27.10 1.15
C GLU A 273 14.07 25.66 0.91
N LYS A 274 13.75 24.92 1.98
CA LYS A 274 13.23 23.54 1.90
C LYS A 274 11.70 23.48 1.87
N LYS A 275 11.09 24.34 1.04
CA LYS A 275 9.62 24.43 0.87
C LYS A 275 8.97 23.14 0.42
N GLU A 276 9.68 22.33 -0.36
CA GLU A 276 9.19 21.03 -0.85
C GLU A 276 9.09 19.96 0.25
N GLY A 277 9.61 20.23 1.46
CA GLY A 277 9.61 19.27 2.56
C GLY A 277 10.76 18.27 2.52
N LYS A 278 10.68 17.28 3.41
CA LYS A 278 11.59 16.13 3.49
C LYS A 278 10.96 14.91 2.83
N LYS A 279 11.79 14.06 2.22
CA LYS A 279 11.33 12.77 1.69
C LYS A 279 10.74 11.91 2.80
N ILE A 280 9.61 11.28 2.54
CA ILE A 280 9.04 10.28 3.44
C ILE A 280 10.04 9.11 3.55
N GLN A 281 10.32 8.65 4.78
CA GLN A 281 11.18 7.49 5.04
C GLN A 281 10.33 6.22 5.17
N ASP A 282 10.81 5.18 5.84
CA ASP A 282 10.17 3.86 5.93
C ASP A 282 9.53 3.56 7.30
N ILE A 283 9.54 4.51 8.23
CA ILE A 283 8.82 4.42 9.51
C ILE A 283 7.66 5.41 9.48
N TRP A 284 6.44 4.90 9.44
CA TRP A 284 5.22 5.69 9.25
C TRP A 284 4.30 5.67 10.47
N GLU A 285 3.71 6.81 10.78
CA GLU A 285 2.78 6.97 11.92
C GLU A 285 1.35 7.18 11.44
N PHE A 286 0.73 6.12 10.93
CA PHE A 286 -0.68 6.13 10.53
C PHE A 286 -1.48 5.19 11.43
N LYS A 287 -2.24 5.72 12.39
CA LYS A 287 -3.12 4.91 13.26
C LYS A 287 -4.47 4.69 12.58
N ASP A 288 -5.04 3.50 12.72
CA ASP A 288 -6.39 3.23 12.21
C ASP A 288 -7.44 4.05 12.98
N PRO A 289 -8.62 4.31 12.36
CA PRO A 289 -9.69 5.04 13.02
C PRO A 289 -10.10 4.39 14.35
N GLN A 290 -10.36 5.22 15.36
CA GLN A 290 -10.77 4.74 16.68
C GLN A 290 -12.17 4.10 16.66
N TYR A 291 -13.05 4.59 15.78
CA TYR A 291 -14.43 4.13 15.62
C TYR A 291 -14.67 3.70 14.17
N PRO A 292 -14.19 2.51 13.76
CA PRO A 292 -14.33 2.08 12.38
C PRO A 292 -15.75 1.61 12.08
N LEU A 293 -16.16 1.73 10.83
CA LEU A 293 -17.46 1.25 10.35
C LEU A 293 -17.47 -0.25 10.03
N TYR A 294 -16.28 -0.86 9.95
CA TYR A 294 -16.04 -2.28 9.67
C TYR A 294 -14.76 -2.73 10.39
N PRO A 295 -14.64 -4.00 10.83
CA PRO A 295 -13.36 -4.51 11.34
C PRO A 295 -12.22 -4.20 10.37
N THR A 296 -11.02 -3.94 10.90
CA THR A 296 -9.80 -3.74 10.10
C THR A 296 -9.82 -2.57 9.10
N GLU A 297 -10.70 -1.58 9.28
CA GLU A 297 -10.67 -0.34 8.50
C GLU A 297 -9.31 0.37 8.62
N LYS A 298 -8.64 0.57 7.48
CA LYS A 298 -7.33 1.23 7.43
C LYS A 298 -7.43 2.75 7.44
N ASN A 299 -6.37 3.39 7.92
CA ASN A 299 -6.18 4.83 7.80
C ASN A 299 -6.22 5.30 6.32
N LEU A 300 -7.09 6.27 6.00
CA LEU A 300 -7.23 6.78 4.64
C LEU A 300 -5.96 7.48 4.11
N ASN A 301 -5.27 8.24 4.95
CA ASN A 301 -4.06 8.97 4.55
C ASN A 301 -2.88 8.03 4.28
N LEU A 302 -2.81 6.88 4.96
CA LEU A 302 -1.87 5.82 4.63
C LEU A 302 -2.04 5.38 3.17
N LEU A 303 -3.27 5.08 2.76
CA LEU A 303 -3.54 4.60 1.42
C LEU A 303 -3.39 5.70 0.37
N LYS A 304 -3.77 6.94 0.68
CA LYS A 304 -3.48 8.08 -0.20
C LYS A 304 -1.98 8.27 -0.42
N THR A 305 -1.18 8.17 0.63
CA THR A 305 0.28 8.27 0.55
C THR A 305 0.85 7.20 -0.38
N ILE A 306 0.40 5.95 -0.23
CA ILE A 306 0.81 4.82 -1.09
C ILE A 306 0.40 5.07 -2.54
N ILE A 307 -0.87 5.42 -2.79
CA ILE A 307 -1.40 5.59 -4.14
C ILE A 307 -0.74 6.76 -4.86
N GLN A 308 -0.56 7.90 -4.18
CA GLN A 308 0.10 9.07 -4.77
C GLN A 308 1.58 8.81 -5.08
N ALA A 309 2.27 8.03 -4.25
CA ALA A 309 3.68 7.71 -4.49
C ALA A 309 3.88 6.87 -5.75
N SER A 310 2.91 6.02 -6.10
CA SER A 310 3.10 4.94 -7.09
C SER A 310 2.10 4.95 -8.25
N SER A 311 1.36 6.04 -8.46
CA SER A 311 0.47 6.22 -9.61
C SER A 311 0.25 7.68 -9.98
N ASN A 312 -0.28 7.89 -11.17
CA ASN A 312 -0.81 9.14 -11.68
C ASN A 312 -2.34 9.10 -11.74
N LYS A 313 -2.96 10.25 -12.04
CA LYS A 313 -4.41 10.31 -12.27
C LYS A 313 -4.81 9.38 -13.44
N GLY A 314 -5.94 8.70 -13.32
CA GLY A 314 -6.45 7.75 -14.32
C GLY A 314 -5.83 6.34 -14.27
N ASP A 315 -4.71 6.14 -13.57
CA ASP A 315 -4.12 4.82 -13.36
C ASP A 315 -5.08 3.89 -12.59
N LEU A 316 -4.89 2.57 -12.75
CA LEU A 316 -5.78 1.55 -12.19
C LEU A 316 -5.25 0.97 -10.87
N VAL A 317 -6.02 1.13 -9.80
CA VAL A 317 -5.78 0.56 -8.47
C VAL A 317 -6.60 -0.71 -8.28
N LEU A 318 -6.00 -1.79 -7.79
CA LEU A 318 -6.69 -3.03 -7.48
C LEU A 318 -6.48 -3.40 -6.01
N ASP A 319 -7.59 -3.69 -5.33
CA ASP A 319 -7.61 -4.28 -3.99
C ASP A 319 -8.52 -5.51 -3.98
N CYS A 320 -7.92 -6.70 -3.91
CA CYS A 320 -8.66 -7.96 -3.91
C CYS A 320 -9.05 -8.43 -2.49
N PHE A 321 -8.82 -7.60 -1.48
CA PHE A 321 -9.21 -7.77 -0.08
C PHE A 321 -9.82 -6.46 0.44
N CYS A 322 -10.73 -5.87 -0.34
CA CYS A 322 -11.03 -4.44 -0.16
C CYS A 322 -11.75 -4.11 1.15
N GLY A 323 -12.41 -5.08 1.80
CA GLY A 323 -13.00 -4.92 3.13
C GLY A 323 -13.95 -3.72 3.20
N SER A 324 -13.61 -2.75 4.06
CA SER A 324 -14.39 -1.51 4.21
C SER A 324 -14.28 -0.55 3.02
N GLY A 325 -13.44 -0.84 2.04
CA GLY A 325 -13.27 -0.06 0.82
C GLY A 325 -12.29 1.10 0.93
N THR A 326 -11.52 1.25 2.02
CA THR A 326 -10.62 2.41 2.21
C THR A 326 -9.70 2.66 1.01
N THR A 327 -9.16 1.60 0.38
CA THR A 327 -8.30 1.71 -0.81
C THR A 327 -9.05 2.33 -1.99
N LEU A 328 -10.31 1.95 -2.17
CA LEU A 328 -11.17 2.44 -3.26
C LEU A 328 -11.55 3.89 -3.03
N ILE A 329 -11.85 4.27 -1.77
CA ILE A 329 -12.10 5.68 -1.40
C ILE A 329 -10.86 6.53 -1.69
N ALA A 330 -9.67 6.08 -1.27
CA ALA A 330 -8.43 6.79 -1.53
C ALA A 330 -8.16 6.94 -3.03
N ALA A 331 -8.34 5.87 -3.82
CA ALA A 331 -8.18 5.91 -5.28
C ALA A 331 -9.17 6.90 -5.92
N GLN A 332 -10.45 6.85 -5.52
CA GLN A 332 -11.49 7.72 -6.03
C GLN A 332 -11.21 9.21 -5.73
N GLU A 333 -10.86 9.56 -4.49
CA GLU A 333 -10.53 10.94 -4.10
C GLU A 333 -9.27 11.47 -4.76
N LEU A 334 -8.39 10.56 -5.22
CA LEU A 334 -7.19 10.88 -5.97
C LEU A 334 -7.41 10.82 -7.49
N GLU A 335 -8.63 10.63 -8.00
CA GLU A 335 -8.92 10.56 -9.43
C GLU A 335 -8.19 9.39 -10.12
N ARG A 336 -8.10 8.23 -9.45
CA ARG A 336 -7.66 6.96 -10.01
C ARG A 336 -8.85 6.04 -10.25
N ASN A 337 -8.72 5.16 -11.23
CA ASN A 337 -9.69 4.09 -11.44
C ASN A 337 -9.43 2.96 -10.44
N TRP A 338 -10.46 2.21 -10.07
CA TRP A 338 -10.31 1.16 -9.06
C TRP A 338 -11.12 -0.11 -9.30
N ILE A 339 -10.57 -1.23 -8.85
CA ILE A 339 -11.25 -2.52 -8.75
C ILE A 339 -11.15 -3.02 -7.32
N GLY A 340 -12.30 -3.17 -6.66
CA GLY A 340 -12.41 -3.75 -5.32
C GLY A 340 -13.08 -5.11 -5.37
N ILE A 341 -12.51 -6.09 -4.67
CA ILE A 341 -13.09 -7.43 -4.54
C ILE A 341 -13.21 -7.80 -3.06
N ASP A 342 -14.38 -8.28 -2.65
CA ASP A 342 -14.59 -8.88 -1.34
C ASP A 342 -15.69 -9.96 -1.39
N LYS A 343 -15.57 -11.00 -0.58
CA LYS A 343 -16.58 -12.06 -0.50
C LYS A 343 -17.73 -11.70 0.47
N SER A 344 -17.45 -10.87 1.46
CA SER A 344 -18.37 -10.52 2.54
C SER A 344 -19.43 -9.53 2.06
N GLU A 345 -20.71 -9.92 2.15
CA GLU A 345 -21.82 -9.02 1.83
C GLU A 345 -21.79 -7.75 2.71
N HIS A 346 -21.36 -7.89 3.97
CA HIS A 346 -21.23 -6.76 4.88
C HIS A 346 -20.14 -5.78 4.43
N ALA A 347 -18.96 -6.28 4.04
CA ALA A 347 -17.87 -5.47 3.49
C ALA A 347 -18.34 -4.66 2.27
N ILE A 348 -19.07 -5.31 1.35
CA ILE A 348 -19.68 -4.68 0.18
C ILE A 348 -20.69 -3.60 0.58
N LYS A 349 -21.59 -3.85 1.55
CA LYS A 349 -22.56 -2.86 2.03
C LYS A 349 -21.87 -1.62 2.62
N VAL A 350 -20.85 -1.81 3.47
CA VAL A 350 -20.08 -0.71 4.05
C VAL A 350 -19.33 0.09 2.98
N THR A 351 -18.67 -0.60 2.05
CA THR A 351 -17.95 0.03 0.93
C THR A 351 -18.88 0.91 0.11
N LYS A 352 -20.07 0.40 -0.28
CA LYS A 352 -21.07 1.17 -1.02
C LYS A 352 -21.51 2.42 -0.26
N LYS A 353 -21.83 2.28 1.03
CA LYS A 353 -22.23 3.41 1.89
C LYS A 353 -21.15 4.49 1.91
N ARG A 354 -19.88 4.11 2.06
CA ARG A 354 -18.77 5.08 2.08
C ARG A 354 -18.53 5.75 0.74
N LEU A 355 -18.65 5.02 -0.37
CA LEU A 355 -18.53 5.59 -1.71
C LEU A 355 -19.59 6.68 -1.94
N THR A 356 -20.81 6.52 -1.39
CA THR A 356 -21.86 7.56 -1.48
C THR A 356 -21.62 8.79 -0.60
N GLN A 357 -20.69 8.72 0.36
CA GLN A 357 -20.37 9.81 1.28
C GLN A 357 -19.20 10.67 0.79
N ILE A 358 -18.54 10.30 -0.32
CA ILE A 358 -17.49 11.12 -0.91
C ILE A 358 -18.12 12.45 -1.37
N PRO A 359 -17.60 13.61 -0.93
CA PRO A 359 -18.17 14.91 -1.30
C PRO A 359 -18.19 15.09 -2.81
N ILE A 360 -19.36 15.45 -3.34
CA ILE A 360 -19.51 15.88 -4.74
C ILE A 360 -18.79 17.22 -4.89
N ASN A 361 -17.82 17.30 -5.78
CA ASN A 361 -17.26 18.57 -6.23
C ASN A 361 -17.60 18.78 -7.71
N ILE A 362 -17.33 20.00 -8.22
CA ILE A 362 -17.67 20.43 -9.59
C ILE A 362 -17.10 19.47 -10.66
N PHE A 363 -16.05 18.71 -10.34
CA PHE A 363 -15.35 17.83 -11.27
C PHE A 363 -15.70 16.34 -11.12
N THR A 364 -16.21 15.88 -9.97
CA THR A 364 -16.29 14.44 -9.68
C THR A 364 -17.68 13.83 -9.60
N GLY A 365 -18.76 14.63 -9.67
CA GLY A 365 -20.14 14.10 -9.68
C GLY A 365 -20.42 13.07 -8.57
N ASN A 366 -21.42 12.21 -8.78
CA ASN A 366 -21.59 11.01 -7.97
C ASN A 366 -20.59 9.93 -8.39
N VAL A 367 -20.10 9.13 -7.45
CA VAL A 367 -19.20 8.01 -7.76
C VAL A 367 -19.93 6.96 -8.62
N GLU A 368 -19.47 6.78 -9.85
CA GLU A 368 -19.97 5.75 -10.75
C GLU A 368 -19.05 4.52 -10.78
N TYR A 369 -19.65 3.34 -10.67
CA TYR A 369 -18.95 2.05 -10.74
C TYR A 369 -19.91 0.94 -11.17
N ASN A 370 -19.35 -0.13 -11.71
CA ASN A 370 -20.06 -1.37 -11.99
C ASN A 370 -20.09 -2.24 -10.73
N PHE A 371 -21.27 -2.64 -10.29
CA PHE A 371 -21.42 -3.61 -9.21
C PHE A 371 -21.70 -4.99 -9.79
N LEU A 372 -20.78 -5.92 -9.54
CA LEU A 372 -20.81 -7.29 -10.06
C LEU A 372 -20.91 -8.26 -8.87
N ILE A 373 -21.68 -9.34 -9.03
CA ILE A 373 -21.74 -10.44 -8.06
C ILE A 373 -21.33 -11.73 -8.76
N GLN A 374 -20.48 -12.52 -8.11
CA GLN A 374 -20.20 -13.88 -8.53
C GLN A 374 -21.43 -14.76 -8.34
N GLU A 375 -21.87 -15.40 -9.42
CA GLU A 375 -22.95 -16.37 -9.36
C GLU A 375 -22.54 -17.57 -8.49
N ASP A 376 -23.39 -17.93 -7.52
CA ASP A 376 -23.20 -19.11 -6.69
C ASP A 376 -24.10 -20.25 -7.20
N PRO A 377 -23.52 -21.32 -7.78
CA PRO A 377 -24.30 -22.47 -8.26
C PRO A 377 -25.19 -23.09 -7.17
N SER A 378 -24.79 -23.00 -5.89
CA SER A 378 -25.54 -23.57 -4.77
C SER A 378 -26.78 -22.77 -4.37
N ARG A 379 -26.87 -21.48 -4.74
CA ARG A 379 -28.04 -20.63 -4.48
C ARG A 379 -29.21 -20.89 -5.43
N LYS A 380 -28.98 -21.44 -6.63
CA LYS A 380 -30.05 -21.78 -7.58
C LYS A 380 -31.07 -22.78 -6.98
N ASN A 381 -30.61 -23.71 -6.15
CA ASN A 381 -31.50 -24.71 -5.53
C ASN A 381 -32.39 -24.15 -4.41
N LYS A 382 -32.00 -23.05 -3.74
CA LYS A 382 -32.82 -22.47 -2.65
C LYS A 382 -34.00 -21.63 -3.14
N ILE A 383 -33.94 -21.10 -4.36
CA ILE A 383 -35.04 -20.34 -4.96
C ILE A 383 -36.09 -21.29 -5.56
N SER A 384 -35.65 -22.44 -6.10
CA SER A 384 -36.54 -23.50 -6.60
C SER A 384 -37.39 -24.16 -5.50
N LEU A 385 -36.91 -24.22 -4.26
CA LEU A 385 -37.62 -24.86 -3.13
C LEU A 385 -38.65 -23.94 -2.44
N LYS A 386 -38.59 -22.62 -2.65
CA LYS A 386 -39.58 -21.67 -2.07
C LYS A 386 -40.84 -21.50 -2.91
N HIS A 387 -40.86 -21.97 -4.16
CA HIS A 387 -42.03 -21.88 -5.04
C HIS A 387 -42.91 -23.15 -5.08
N GLN A 388 -42.61 -24.18 -4.26
CA GLN A 388 -43.38 -25.43 -4.22
C GLN A 388 -44.26 -25.61 -2.96
N THR A 389 -44.39 -24.59 -2.09
CA THR A 389 -45.28 -24.66 -0.93
C THR A 389 -46.20 -23.44 -0.86
N LEU A 390 -47.19 -23.40 -1.74
CA LEU A 390 -48.47 -22.72 -1.49
C LEU A 390 -49.57 -23.78 -1.72
N PRO A 391 -50.34 -24.18 -0.70
CA PRO A 391 -51.44 -25.10 -0.89
C PRO A 391 -52.55 -24.41 -1.69
N GLN A 392 -52.99 -25.06 -2.76
CA GLN A 392 -54.23 -24.73 -3.44
C GLN A 392 -55.39 -24.93 -2.46
N THR A 393 -56.04 -23.83 -2.06
CA THR A 393 -57.36 -23.88 -1.45
C THR A 393 -58.37 -24.29 -2.52
N ALA A 394 -59.09 -25.39 -2.27
CA ALA A 394 -60.18 -25.87 -3.10
C ALA A 394 -61.42 -25.00 -2.91
N ASP A 395 -62.08 -24.66 -4.02
CA ASP A 395 -63.42 -24.11 -4.07
C ASP A 395 -64.48 -25.21 -3.92
N VAL A 396 -65.66 -24.76 -3.44
CA VAL A 396 -66.99 -25.40 -3.26
C VAL A 396 -67.33 -25.87 -1.84
#